data_AF-A0A8T6HNA2-F1
#
_entry.id   AF-A0A8T6HNA2-F1
#
_cell.length_a   1.000
_cell.length_b   1.000
_cell.length_c   1.000
_cell.angle_alpha   90.00
_cell.angle_beta   90.00
_cell.angle_gamma   90.00
#
_symmetry.space_group_name_H-M   'P 1'
#
loop_
_entity.id
_entity.type
_entity.pdbx_description
1 polymer ?
#
loop_
_entity_poly.entity_id
_entity_poly.type
_entity_poly.pdbx_seq_one_letter_code
_entity_poly.pdbx_strand_id
1 'polypeptide(L)'
;RKPLWFTSFDPAQRYPAGDYPAQSEPGLGIPDWIDANRRLEQADVVLWYIVGMNHLVRPEDWPVMPVQRAGFSLKPWGFFDRNPGLDVPPPDHCEHDAEHGQDHHALHSRNSHS
;
A
#
# COMPACT_ATOMS: atom_id res chain seq x y z
N ARG A 1 -13.40 -20.09 -2.49
CA ARG A 1 -13.34 -18.61 -2.62
C ARG A 1 -11.88 -18.24 -2.92
N LYS A 2 -11.59 -17.39 -3.91
CA LYS A 2 -10.23 -16.98 -4.27
C LYS A 2 -10.01 -15.50 -3.90
N PRO A 3 -8.80 -15.09 -3.49
CA PRO A 3 -8.50 -13.68 -3.16
C PRO A 3 -8.27 -12.80 -4.40
N LEU A 4 -8.08 -13.41 -5.56
CA LEU A 4 -7.67 -12.74 -6.80
C LEU A 4 -8.42 -13.34 -8.00
N TRP A 5 -8.91 -12.48 -8.89
CA TRP A 5 -9.56 -12.87 -10.13
C TRP A 5 -9.16 -11.93 -11.27
N PHE A 6 -9.18 -12.46 -12.50
CA PHE A 6 -8.94 -11.69 -13.72
C PHE A 6 -10.08 -11.96 -14.71
N THR A 7 -10.53 -10.90 -15.39
CA THR A 7 -11.51 -10.99 -16.47
C THR A 7 -11.00 -10.18 -17.67
N SER A 8 -11.38 -10.55 -18.88
CA SER A 8 -11.23 -9.65 -20.03
C SER A 8 -12.16 -8.45 -19.84
N PHE A 9 -11.67 -7.25 -20.18
CA PHE A 9 -12.41 -6.00 -20.01
C PHE A 9 -13.73 -6.02 -20.77
N ASP A 10 -14.79 -5.55 -20.10
CA ASP A 10 -16.12 -5.39 -20.66
C ASP A 10 -16.79 -4.20 -19.94
N PRO A 11 -17.22 -3.14 -20.67
CA PRO A 11 -17.76 -1.93 -20.06
C PRO A 11 -19.06 -2.15 -19.28
N ALA A 12 -19.75 -3.28 -19.46
CA ALA A 12 -20.94 -3.66 -18.69
C ALA A 12 -20.59 -4.38 -17.38
N GLN A 13 -19.39 -4.98 -17.26
CA GLN A 13 -18.99 -5.79 -16.11
C GLN A 13 -18.36 -4.94 -15.00
N ARG A 14 -19.21 -4.24 -14.24
CA ARG A 14 -18.76 -3.24 -13.24
C ARG A 14 -18.83 -3.73 -11.81
N TYR A 15 -19.84 -4.52 -11.46
CA TYR A 15 -20.11 -4.91 -10.07
C TYR A 15 -19.83 -6.40 -9.86
N PRO A 16 -18.90 -6.76 -8.96
CA PRO A 16 -18.41 -8.14 -8.86
C PRO A 16 -19.45 -9.15 -8.33
N ALA A 17 -20.57 -8.65 -7.81
CA ALA A 17 -21.73 -9.43 -7.35
C ALA A 17 -23.00 -9.20 -8.20
N GLY A 18 -22.89 -8.53 -9.36
CA GLY A 18 -24.02 -8.13 -10.20
C GLY A 18 -24.60 -6.75 -9.85
N ASP A 19 -25.47 -6.23 -10.72
CA ASP A 19 -26.06 -4.89 -10.61
C ASP A 19 -27.03 -4.72 -9.43
N TYR A 20 -27.74 -5.80 -9.07
CA TYR A 20 -28.79 -5.80 -8.06
C TYR A 20 -28.50 -6.84 -6.98
N PRO A 21 -27.54 -6.59 -6.06
CA PRO A 21 -27.03 -7.61 -5.14
C PRO A 21 -27.97 -7.92 -3.95
N ALA A 22 -28.91 -7.04 -3.65
CA ALA A 22 -29.84 -7.26 -2.55
C ALA A 22 -30.78 -8.42 -2.88
N GLN A 23 -30.73 -9.49 -2.08
CA GLN A 23 -31.55 -10.70 -2.26
C GLN A 23 -31.41 -11.36 -3.65
N SER A 24 -30.28 -11.16 -4.32
CA SER A 24 -30.02 -11.79 -5.62
C SER A 24 -29.76 -13.28 -5.47
N GLU A 25 -29.97 -14.01 -6.56
CA GLU A 25 -29.48 -15.38 -6.66
C GLU A 25 -27.94 -15.41 -6.58
N PRO A 26 -27.35 -16.47 -5.99
CA PRO A 26 -25.91 -16.66 -5.99
C PRO A 26 -25.36 -16.86 -7.42
N GLY A 27 -24.11 -16.45 -7.66
CA GLY A 27 -23.39 -16.73 -8.91
C GLY A 27 -23.30 -15.58 -9.90
N LEU A 28 -24.07 -14.50 -9.69
CA LEU A 28 -23.96 -13.29 -10.52
C LEU A 28 -22.60 -12.57 -10.35
N GLY A 29 -22.19 -11.83 -11.38
CA GLY A 29 -20.97 -11.03 -11.38
C GLY A 29 -19.74 -11.84 -11.79
N ILE A 30 -18.66 -11.76 -11.01
CA ILE A 30 -17.38 -12.42 -11.34
C ILE A 30 -17.53 -13.90 -11.67
N PRO A 31 -18.28 -14.73 -10.91
CA PRO A 31 -18.40 -16.16 -11.22
C PRO A 31 -18.94 -16.40 -12.64
N ASP A 32 -20.06 -15.77 -13.00
CA ASP A 32 -20.67 -15.84 -14.34
C ASP A 32 -19.71 -15.35 -15.44
N TRP A 33 -19.00 -14.23 -15.22
CA TRP A 33 -18.08 -13.69 -16.22
C TRP A 33 -16.87 -14.58 -16.50
N ILE A 34 -16.43 -15.35 -15.51
CA ILE A 34 -15.30 -16.27 -15.64
C ILE A 34 -15.72 -17.56 -16.34
N ASP A 35 -16.96 -18.02 -16.17
CA ASP A 35 -17.47 -19.21 -16.86
C ASP A 35 -17.47 -19.04 -18.39
N ALA A 36 -17.56 -17.80 -18.88
CA ALA A 36 -17.38 -17.48 -20.30
C ALA A 36 -15.96 -17.77 -20.84
N ASN A 37 -14.98 -18.02 -19.96
CA ASN A 37 -13.60 -18.42 -20.27
C ASN A 37 -12.94 -17.59 -21.40
N ARG A 38 -13.14 -16.26 -21.36
CA ARG A 38 -12.60 -15.33 -22.36
C ARG A 38 -11.07 -15.27 -22.25
N ARG A 39 -10.41 -15.10 -23.40
CA ARG A 39 -8.95 -14.99 -23.50
C ARG A 39 -8.42 -13.80 -22.65
N LEU A 40 -7.30 -14.01 -21.97
CA LEU A 40 -6.63 -12.99 -21.15
C LEU A 40 -5.25 -12.58 -21.70
N GLU A 41 -4.63 -13.42 -22.53
CA GLU A 41 -3.31 -13.18 -23.09
C GLU A 41 -3.36 -12.08 -24.15
N GLN A 42 -2.56 -11.03 -23.94
CA GLN A 42 -2.47 -9.86 -24.82
C GLN A 42 -3.83 -9.16 -25.00
N ALA A 43 -4.67 -9.21 -23.97
CA ALA A 43 -5.98 -8.57 -23.93
C ALA A 43 -5.99 -7.42 -22.92
N ASP A 44 -6.97 -6.53 -23.05
CA ASP A 44 -7.34 -5.63 -21.97
C ASP A 44 -8.03 -6.43 -20.86
N VAL A 45 -7.56 -6.25 -19.63
CA VAL A 45 -7.92 -7.09 -18.49
C VAL A 45 -8.26 -6.24 -17.26
N VAL A 46 -9.19 -6.76 -16.47
CA VAL A 46 -9.56 -6.21 -15.17
C VAL A 46 -9.10 -7.16 -14.08
N LEU A 47 -8.40 -6.61 -13.08
CA LEU A 47 -8.03 -7.32 -11.86
C LEU A 47 -9.03 -7.04 -10.74
N TRP A 48 -9.56 -8.11 -10.15
CA TRP A 48 -10.44 -8.05 -8.99
C TRP A 48 -9.71 -8.63 -7.77
N TYR A 49 -9.34 -7.77 -6.83
CA TYR A 49 -8.64 -8.15 -5.60
C TYR A 49 -9.55 -8.01 -4.38
N ILE A 50 -9.65 -9.09 -3.60
CA ILE A 50 -10.54 -9.16 -2.44
C ILE A 50 -9.69 -9.05 -1.17
N VAL A 51 -9.85 -7.92 -0.45
CA VAL A 51 -9.31 -7.72 0.89
C VAL A 51 -10.43 -7.88 1.90
N GLY A 52 -10.23 -8.75 2.89
CA GLY A 52 -11.17 -8.97 3.98
C GLY A 52 -10.45 -9.09 5.30
N MET A 53 -11.16 -8.85 6.40
CA MET A 53 -10.68 -9.04 7.76
C MET A 53 -11.64 -9.94 8.52
N ASN A 54 -11.09 -10.85 9.32
CA ASN A 54 -11.88 -11.58 10.31
C ASN A 54 -11.88 -10.74 11.60
N HIS A 55 -12.99 -10.05 11.89
CA HIS A 55 -13.07 -9.17 13.05
C HIS A 55 -13.50 -9.98 14.28
N LEU A 56 -12.51 -10.39 15.07
CA LEU A 56 -12.72 -10.90 16.43
C LEU A 56 -12.85 -9.71 17.37
N VAL A 57 -14.05 -9.51 17.92
CA VAL A 57 -14.36 -8.37 18.78
C VAL A 57 -13.53 -8.44 20.06
N ARG A 58 -12.89 -7.32 20.40
CA ARG A 58 -12.08 -7.17 21.61
C ARG A 58 -12.73 -6.18 22.58
N PRO A 59 -12.49 -6.26 23.90
CA PRO A 59 -13.01 -5.27 24.85
C PRO A 59 -12.62 -3.83 24.52
N GLU A 60 -11.45 -3.62 23.91
CA GLU A 60 -10.97 -2.30 23.49
C GLU A 60 -11.76 -1.72 22.30
N ASP A 61 -12.57 -2.53 21.61
CA ASP A 61 -13.47 -2.06 20.55
C ASP A 61 -14.68 -1.29 21.13
N TRP A 62 -14.87 -1.34 22.46
CA TRP A 62 -15.95 -0.65 23.17
C TRP A 62 -15.43 0.55 24.00
N PRO A 63 -16.17 1.67 24.05
CA PRO A 63 -17.43 1.99 23.35
C PRO A 63 -17.24 2.44 21.90
N VAL A 64 -16.01 2.73 21.51
CA VAL A 64 -15.66 3.20 20.17
C VAL A 64 -14.45 2.41 19.69
N MET A 65 -14.62 1.70 18.59
CA MET A 65 -13.57 0.89 18.01
C MET A 65 -12.43 1.76 17.45
N PRO A 66 -11.16 1.52 17.86
CA PRO A 66 -10.00 2.14 17.22
C PRO A 66 -9.86 1.75 15.75
N VAL A 67 -9.16 2.57 14.97
CA VAL A 67 -8.97 2.33 13.53
C VAL A 67 -8.18 1.04 13.28
N GLN A 68 -8.77 0.13 12.49
CA GLN A 68 -8.08 -1.02 11.89
C GLN A 68 -7.82 -0.75 10.40
N ARG A 69 -6.58 -0.98 9.94
CA ARG A 69 -6.18 -0.75 8.55
C ARG A 69 -5.97 -2.07 7.82
N ALA A 70 -6.50 -2.18 6.61
CA ALA A 70 -6.21 -3.23 5.65
C ALA A 70 -6.10 -2.61 4.26
N GLY A 71 -5.20 -3.12 3.43
CA GLY A 71 -4.97 -2.59 2.09
C GLY A 71 -3.86 -3.33 1.37
N PHE A 72 -3.51 -2.85 0.18
CA PHE A 72 -2.45 -3.41 -0.65
C PHE A 72 -1.74 -2.28 -1.42
N SER A 73 -0.57 -2.59 -1.96
CA SER A 73 0.20 -1.69 -2.82
C SER A 73 0.51 -2.37 -4.13
N LEU A 74 0.31 -1.68 -5.25
CA LEU A 74 0.87 -2.06 -6.54
C LEU A 74 2.19 -1.33 -6.71
N LYS A 75 3.28 -2.08 -6.87
CA LYS A 75 4.60 -1.52 -7.08
C LYS A 75 5.05 -1.81 -8.50
N PRO A 76 5.60 -0.83 -9.22
CA PRO A 76 6.19 -1.05 -10.53
C PRO A 76 7.34 -2.05 -10.38
N TRP A 77 7.35 -3.08 -11.22
CA TRP A 77 8.43 -4.08 -11.27
C TRP A 77 8.88 -4.25 -12.72
N GLY A 78 10.13 -3.84 -13.00
CA GLY A 78 10.64 -3.80 -14.37
C GLY A 78 9.89 -2.82 -15.29
N PHE A 79 9.14 -1.87 -14.72
CA PHE A 79 8.38 -0.87 -15.48
C PHE A 79 9.24 0.32 -15.91
N PHE A 80 10.23 0.69 -15.09
CA PHE A 80 11.16 1.78 -15.38
C PHE A 80 12.57 1.23 -15.59
N ASP A 81 13.33 1.83 -16.51
CA ASP A 81 14.74 1.47 -16.77
C ASP A 81 15.69 1.87 -15.64
N ARG A 82 15.27 2.82 -14.80
CA ARG A 82 16.03 3.34 -13.65
C ARG A 82 15.08 3.84 -12.56
N ASN A 83 15.63 4.16 -11.39
CA ASN A 83 14.85 4.72 -10.29
C ASN A 83 14.07 5.98 -10.74
N PRO A 84 12.73 5.99 -10.70
CA PRO A 84 11.92 7.13 -11.14
C PRO A 84 12.08 8.37 -10.24
N GLY A 85 12.62 8.20 -9.02
CA GLY A 85 12.87 9.30 -8.09
C GLY A 85 14.27 9.92 -8.17
N LEU A 86 15.09 9.55 -9.15
CA LEU A 86 16.51 9.96 -9.21
C LEU A 86 16.69 11.48 -9.27
N ASP A 87 15.80 12.17 -9.99
CA ASP A 87 15.90 13.62 -10.25
C ASP A 87 15.06 14.45 -9.25
N VAL A 88 14.56 13.84 -8.18
CA VAL A 88 13.77 14.52 -7.16
C VAL A 88 14.74 15.20 -6.17
N PRO A 89 14.74 16.54 -6.05
CA PRO A 89 15.60 17.23 -5.10
C PRO A 89 15.23 16.83 -3.66
N PRO A 90 16.20 16.74 -2.75
CA PRO A 90 15.89 16.56 -1.34
C PRO A 90 15.08 17.76 -0.83
N PRO A 91 14.22 17.57 0.19
CA PRO A 91 13.61 18.70 0.87
C PRO A 91 14.70 19.62 1.45
N ASP A 92 14.44 20.92 1.48
CA ASP A 92 15.37 21.90 2.05
C ASP A 92 15.78 21.47 3.47
N HIS A 93 17.09 21.38 3.69
CA HIS A 93 17.66 21.09 4.99
C HIS A 93 17.50 22.35 5.85
N CYS A 94 16.93 22.21 7.05
CA CYS A 94 17.08 23.25 8.06
C CYS A 94 18.59 23.41 8.30
N GLU A 95 19.12 24.63 8.09
CA GLU A 95 20.45 25.02 8.53
C GLU A 95 20.60 24.62 10.00
N HIS A 96 21.40 23.59 10.27
CA HIS A 96 21.94 23.39 11.61
C HIS A 96 23.16 24.30 11.65
N ASP A 97 23.02 25.41 12.37
CA ASP A 97 24.10 26.36 12.61
C ASP A 97 25.38 25.60 12.96
N ALA A 98 26.34 25.64 12.04
CA ALA A 98 27.69 25.23 12.30
C ALA A 98 28.37 26.32 13.14
N GLU A 99 27.94 26.49 14.39
CA GLU A 99 28.75 27.21 15.38
C GLU A 99 29.84 26.27 15.88
N HIS A 100 30.89 26.20 15.07
CA HIS A 100 32.20 25.76 15.47
C HIS A 100 32.76 26.83 16.43
N GLY A 101 32.37 26.75 17.71
CA GLY A 101 32.96 27.55 18.78
C GLY A 101 34.42 27.13 19.00
N GLN A 102 35.33 27.87 18.37
CA GLN A 102 36.73 27.90 18.73
C GLN A 102 36.91 28.71 20.04
N ASP A 103 37.89 28.26 20.83
CA ASP A 103 38.65 29.04 21.81
C ASP A 103 38.09 29.27 23.22
N HIS A 104 38.35 28.30 24.12
CA HIS A 104 38.57 28.58 25.53
C HIS A 104 39.88 27.93 26.04
N HIS A 105 40.95 28.72 25.92
CA HIS A 105 42.06 28.91 26.87
C HIS A 105 42.74 27.70 27.54
N ALA A 106 44.04 27.58 27.20
CA ALA A 106 45.05 26.89 27.98
C ALA A 106 45.20 27.44 29.40
N LEU A 107 45.31 26.52 30.38
CA LEU A 107 46.35 26.42 31.42
C LEU A 107 45.82 25.57 32.58
N HIS A 108 46.42 24.40 32.82
CA HIS A 108 47.10 24.08 34.09
C HIS A 108 47.72 22.67 34.03
N SER A 109 49.04 22.69 33.92
CA SER A 109 50.04 21.83 34.58
C SER A 109 49.63 20.43 35.10
N ARG A 110 50.28 19.41 34.50
CA ARG A 110 51.01 18.30 35.15
C ARG A 110 50.52 17.83 36.54
N ASN A 111 50.11 16.56 36.64
CA ASN A 111 50.89 15.59 37.42
C ASN A 111 50.53 14.12 37.13
N SER A 112 51.60 13.34 37.09
CA SER A 112 51.70 11.87 37.10
C SER A 112 51.52 11.31 38.52
N HIS A 113 51.45 9.98 38.62
CA HIS A 113 51.35 9.07 39.80
C HIS A 113 49.91 8.69 40.17
N SER A 114 49.53 7.41 40.37
CA SER A 114 50.22 6.12 40.39
C SER A 114 49.23 5.00 40.06
#